data_AF-A0A293MZZ0-F1
#
_entry.id   AF-A0A293MZZ0-F1
#
_cell.length_a   1.000
_cell.length_b   1.000
_cell.length_c   1.000
_cell.angle_alpha   90.00
_cell.angle_beta   90.00
_cell.angle_gamma   90.00
#
_symmetry.space_group_name_H-M   'P 1'
#
loop_
_entity.id
_entity.type
_entity.pdbx_description
1 polymer ?
#
loop_
_entity_poly.entity_id
_entity_poly.type
_entity_poly.pdbx_seq_one_letter_code
_entity_poly.pdbx_strand_id
1 'polypeptide(L)'
;MLSRHCVSNASRYSYVHQVFVSVRDGKHARFKLPLRRYSNPTHGGYKPVEFKPPTLDDLPKFKGPWLEVYTAQQRKYNRQLILSVAFIAGTVAYIAASDIIDFGNPPPMKNPPSRTEQPVNTSTGKMVGGVAQPAAHPMIPEMVPYLLIGAGTASFAAFRAIRAIDPTAKVLLVGEEDHNPYMRPPLSKELWLVDDAAKNLRFKQWNGKERSIFFEHEDFYCRPEELDARENGGVAVLHNCRVTRIDADLQKAFLEDGREIRYGKCLIATGGRPKNLSIFEKKPELARHLTLFRGVDNFKSLDEISRKSKSIAIVGGGFLGSELACALGNRSKKIKPNGIPNLP
;
A
#
# COMPACT_ATOMS: atom_id res chain seq x y z
N MET A 1 -35.28 -24.70 -1.30
CA MET A 1 -35.89 -23.36 -1.40
C MET A 1 -35.06 -22.38 -0.60
N LEU A 2 -34.49 -21.38 -1.29
CA LEU A 2 -34.01 -20.06 -0.82
C LEU A 2 -33.29 -19.95 0.54
N SER A 3 -31.98 -19.69 0.49
CA SER A 3 -31.45 -18.45 1.08
C SER A 3 -30.17 -18.03 0.35
N ARG A 4 -30.33 -17.06 -0.56
CA ARG A 4 -29.26 -16.28 -1.17
C ARG A 4 -29.14 -14.98 -0.38
N HIS A 5 -27.93 -14.40 -0.41
CA HIS A 5 -27.58 -13.00 -0.12
C HIS A 5 -26.97 -12.70 1.26
N CYS A 6 -25.64 -12.68 1.27
CA CYS A 6 -24.92 -11.55 1.87
C CYS A 6 -23.54 -11.42 1.19
N VAL A 7 -23.52 -10.81 0.01
CA VAL A 7 -22.28 -10.26 -0.58
C VAL A 7 -22.35 -8.76 -0.35
N SER A 8 -21.73 -8.31 0.73
CA SER A 8 -21.63 -6.90 1.06
C SER A 8 -20.71 -6.20 0.05
N ASN A 9 -21.33 -5.32 -0.72
CA ASN A 9 -20.75 -4.39 -1.68
C ASN A 9 -19.73 -3.48 -0.98
N ALA A 10 -18.44 -3.78 -1.11
CA ALA A 10 -17.37 -2.88 -0.69
C ALA A 10 -16.85 -2.07 -1.90
N SER A 11 -17.39 -0.86 -2.02
CA SER A 11 -16.73 0.35 -2.52
C SER A 11 -16.00 0.29 -3.87
N ARG A 12 -16.73 0.72 -4.92
CA ARG A 12 -16.15 1.16 -6.19
C ARG A 12 -15.47 2.52 -6.01
N TYR A 13 -14.15 2.53 -5.87
CA TYR A 13 -13.31 3.66 -6.27
C TYR A 13 -12.09 3.13 -7.05
N SER A 14 -12.33 2.78 -8.32
CA SER A 14 -11.24 2.51 -9.27
C SER A 14 -10.75 3.82 -9.89
N TYR A 15 -9.69 4.38 -9.34
CA TYR A 15 -8.89 5.41 -10.00
C TYR A 15 -7.46 4.91 -10.22
N VAL A 16 -7.19 4.22 -11.33
CA VAL A 16 -5.83 4.10 -11.89
C VAL A 16 -5.93 3.97 -13.42
N HIS A 17 -5.95 5.10 -14.11
CA HIS A 17 -5.85 5.19 -15.57
C HIS A 17 -4.51 5.80 -15.94
N GLN A 18 -3.40 5.05 -15.89
CA GLN A 18 -2.12 5.62 -16.34
C GLN A 18 -1.24 4.65 -17.10
N VAL A 19 -0.98 5.05 -18.33
CA VAL A 19 -0.13 4.37 -19.28
C VAL A 19 0.91 5.38 -19.75
N PHE A 20 2.19 5.04 -19.60
CA PHE A 20 3.30 5.91 -19.98
C PHE A 20 3.81 5.47 -21.35
N VAL A 21 4.01 6.40 -22.29
CA VAL A 21 4.61 6.10 -23.59
C VAL A 21 5.96 6.84 -23.67
N SER A 22 7.06 6.09 -23.74
CA SER A 22 8.38 6.63 -24.05
C SER A 22 8.65 6.53 -25.55
N VAL A 23 8.66 7.67 -26.25
CA VAL A 23 8.97 7.72 -27.68
C VAL A 23 10.44 8.08 -27.85
N ARG A 24 11.24 7.18 -28.46
CA ARG A 24 12.58 7.49 -28.95
C ARG A 24 12.67 7.27 -30.47
N ASP A 25 13.23 8.29 -31.10
CA ASP A 25 13.67 8.50 -32.48
C ASP A 25 12.66 8.49 -33.64
N GLY A 26 12.61 9.64 -34.32
CA GLY A 26 11.94 9.85 -35.58
C GLY A 26 11.73 11.35 -35.86
N LYS A 27 12.69 11.96 -36.56
CA LYS A 27 12.69 13.31 -37.18
C LYS A 27 11.48 14.21 -36.83
N HIS A 28 11.70 15.18 -35.93
CA HIS A 28 10.71 16.22 -35.64
C HIS A 28 10.43 17.08 -36.89
N ALA A 29 9.24 16.94 -37.48
CA ALA A 29 8.63 18.02 -38.24
C ALA A 29 8.30 19.16 -37.27
N ARG A 30 9.00 20.29 -37.36
CA ARG A 30 8.65 21.50 -36.61
C ARG A 30 7.33 22.05 -37.15
N PHE A 31 6.22 21.73 -36.50
CA PHE A 31 5.00 22.53 -36.68
C PHE A 31 5.19 23.86 -35.94
N LYS A 32 5.47 24.93 -36.69
CA LYS A 32 5.36 26.31 -36.20
C LYS A 32 3.88 26.63 -36.03
N LEU A 33 3.35 26.44 -34.81
CA LEU A 33 2.14 27.14 -34.40
C LEU A 33 2.49 28.62 -34.22
N PRO A 34 1.78 29.56 -34.88
CA PRO A 34 2.00 30.98 -34.65
C PRO A 34 1.54 31.31 -33.23
N LEU A 35 2.47 31.34 -32.28
CA LEU A 35 2.25 31.99 -30.99
C LEU A 35 2.09 33.49 -31.28
N ARG A 36 0.85 33.97 -31.17
CA ARG A 36 0.52 35.39 -31.21
C ARG A 36 1.29 36.04 -30.06
N ARG A 37 2.41 36.72 -30.37
CA ARG A 37 3.14 37.54 -29.42
C ARG A 37 2.18 38.62 -28.93
N TYR A 38 1.78 38.55 -27.67
CA TYR A 38 1.19 39.70 -27.00
C TYR A 38 2.29 40.76 -26.89
N SER A 39 2.12 41.84 -27.64
CA SER A 39 2.87 43.07 -27.47
C SER A 39 2.62 43.63 -26.07
N ASN A 40 3.68 43.90 -25.31
CA ASN A 40 3.59 44.64 -24.06
C ASN A 40 2.89 45.99 -24.28
N PRO A 41 1.81 46.32 -23.55
CA PRO A 41 1.36 47.69 -23.44
C PRO A 41 2.27 48.41 -22.44
N THR A 42 3.05 49.35 -22.94
CA THR A 42 3.71 50.38 -22.14
C THR A 42 2.67 51.32 -21.53
N HIS A 43 2.86 51.67 -20.25
CA HIS A 43 2.33 52.85 -19.55
C HIS A 43 0.81 52.92 -19.32
N GLY A 44 0.35 52.28 -18.25
CA GLY A 44 -0.91 52.58 -17.57
C GLY A 44 -0.85 52.02 -16.15
N GLY A 45 -0.69 52.90 -15.16
CA GLY A 45 -0.45 52.52 -13.77
C GLY A 45 -1.60 51.73 -13.15
N TYR A 46 -1.41 50.42 -13.00
CA TYR A 46 -2.13 49.63 -12.01
C TYR A 46 -1.27 49.58 -10.74
N LYS A 47 -1.79 50.13 -9.64
CA LYS A 47 -1.22 49.85 -8.31
C LYS A 47 -1.27 48.33 -8.08
N PRO A 48 -0.23 47.71 -7.50
CA PRO A 48 -0.30 46.30 -7.16
C PRO A 48 -1.49 46.09 -6.23
N VAL A 49 -2.52 45.39 -6.69
CA VAL A 49 -3.60 44.95 -5.83
C VAL A 49 -3.00 43.90 -4.93
N GLU A 50 -2.93 44.20 -3.63
CA GLU A 50 -2.46 43.27 -2.61
C GLU A 50 -3.34 42.01 -2.69
N PHE A 51 -2.76 40.91 -3.18
CA PHE A 51 -3.46 39.66 -3.36
C PHE A 51 -3.68 39.03 -1.98
N LYS A 52 -4.86 39.26 -1.40
CA LYS A 52 -5.32 38.51 -0.24
C LYS A 52 -5.72 37.11 -0.72
N PRO A 53 -5.05 36.03 -0.25
CA PRO A 53 -5.50 34.68 -0.58
C PRO A 53 -6.92 34.49 -0.03
N PRO A 54 -7.84 33.91 -0.80
CA PRO A 54 -9.22 33.74 -0.36
C PRO A 54 -9.23 32.88 0.89
N THR A 55 -9.71 33.43 2.01
CA THR A 55 -9.95 32.65 3.22
C THR A 55 -11.28 31.91 3.07
N LEU A 56 -11.48 30.86 3.87
CA LEU A 56 -12.71 30.06 3.84
C LEU A 56 -13.98 30.92 4.01
N ASP A 57 -13.86 32.06 4.68
CA ASP A 57 -14.93 33.04 4.89
C ASP A 57 -15.27 33.90 3.67
N ASP A 58 -14.34 34.03 2.72
CA ASP A 58 -14.52 34.78 1.47
C ASP A 58 -15.21 33.93 0.38
N LEU A 59 -15.49 32.65 0.66
CA LEU A 59 -16.28 31.79 -0.22
C LEU A 59 -17.75 32.22 -0.23
N PRO A 60 -18.43 32.15 -1.40
CA PRO A 60 -19.85 32.44 -1.48
C PRO A 60 -20.64 31.50 -0.57
N LYS A 61 -21.15 32.02 0.55
CA LYS A 61 -22.06 31.30 1.43
C LYS A 61 -23.38 31.15 0.66
N PHE A 62 -23.69 29.92 0.25
CA PHE A 62 -24.94 29.60 -0.45
C PHE A 62 -26.13 30.05 0.41
N LYS A 63 -26.77 31.16 0.02
CA LYS A 63 -28.04 31.60 0.60
C LYS A 63 -29.17 31.05 -0.27
N GLY A 64 -29.91 30.10 0.29
CA GLY A 64 -31.07 29.48 -0.35
C GLY A 64 -31.73 28.43 0.55
N PRO A 65 -32.86 27.85 0.10
CA PRO A 65 -33.67 26.87 0.86
C PRO A 65 -32.89 25.64 1.32
N TRP A 66 -31.71 25.40 0.73
CA TRP A 66 -30.83 24.31 1.08
C TRP A 66 -30.36 24.35 2.53
N LEU A 67 -30.09 25.52 3.13
CA LEU A 67 -29.66 25.60 4.53
C LEU A 67 -30.79 25.17 5.49
N GLU A 68 -32.04 25.53 5.17
CA GLU A 68 -33.22 25.11 5.92
C GLU A 68 -33.49 23.61 5.74
N VAL A 69 -33.36 23.09 4.51
CA VAL A 69 -33.49 21.66 4.23
C VAL A 69 -32.40 20.85 4.94
N TYR A 70 -31.15 21.30 4.86
CA TYR A 70 -30.00 20.68 5.51
C TYR A 70 -30.14 20.69 7.03
N THR A 71 -30.51 21.82 7.64
CA THR A 71 -30.71 21.90 9.10
C THR A 71 -31.89 21.08 9.57
N ALA A 72 -32.99 21.02 8.82
CA ALA A 72 -34.12 20.14 9.12
C ALA A 72 -33.73 18.65 9.05
N GLN A 73 -32.92 18.27 8.06
CA GLN A 73 -32.45 16.90 7.90
C GLN A 73 -31.42 16.53 8.97
N GLN A 74 -30.53 17.46 9.33
CA GLN A 74 -29.56 17.29 10.41
C GLN A 74 -30.24 17.12 11.79
N ARG A 75 -31.35 17.82 12.05
CA ARG A 75 -32.15 17.62 13.27
C ARG A 75 -32.74 16.21 13.36
N LYS A 76 -33.14 15.61 12.24
CA LYS A 76 -33.61 14.21 12.21
C LYS A 76 -32.49 13.24 12.55
N TYR A 77 -31.30 13.42 11.95
CA TYR A 77 -30.13 12.59 12.25
C TYR A 77 -29.67 12.74 13.70
N ASN A 78 -29.60 13.96 14.23
CA ASN A 78 -29.21 14.19 15.62
C ASN A 78 -30.19 13.55 16.61
N ARG A 79 -31.50 13.55 16.32
CA ARG A 79 -32.49 12.84 17.14
C ARG A 79 -32.28 11.33 17.10
N GLN A 80 -32.04 10.76 15.92
CA GLN A 80 -31.75 9.31 15.79
C GLN A 80 -30.47 8.92 16.54
N LEU A 81 -29.43 9.75 16.44
CA LEU A 81 -28.17 9.54 17.15
C LEU A 81 -28.37 9.55 18.67
N ILE A 82 -29.04 10.56 19.22
CA ILE A 82 -29.32 10.65 20.66
C ILE A 82 -30.11 9.44 21.14
N LEU A 83 -31.16 9.02 20.40
CA LEU A 83 -31.96 7.85 20.75
C LEU A 83 -31.12 6.56 20.73
N SER A 84 -30.25 6.39 19.74
CA SER A 84 -29.38 5.20 19.64
C SER A 84 -28.33 5.15 20.76
N VAL A 85 -27.74 6.29 21.12
CA VAL A 85 -26.78 6.39 22.23
C VAL A 85 -27.47 6.09 23.56
N ALA A 86 -28.68 6.64 23.78
CA ALA A 86 -29.47 6.36 24.98
C ALA A 86 -29.85 4.88 25.09
N PHE A 87 -30.21 4.23 23.97
CA PHE A 87 -30.53 2.81 23.94
C PHE A 87 -29.32 1.93 24.30
N ILE A 88 -28.13 2.24 23.74
CA ILE A 88 -26.89 1.50 24.06
C ILE A 88 -26.51 1.69 25.53
N ALA A 89 -26.54 2.93 26.02
CA ALA A 89 -26.22 3.22 27.42
C ALA A 89 -27.20 2.52 28.39
N GLY A 90 -28.50 2.53 28.08
CA GLY A 90 -29.51 1.83 28.85
C GLY A 90 -29.31 0.31 28.83
N THR A 91 -28.92 -0.25 27.68
CA THR A 91 -28.64 -1.69 27.55
C THR A 91 -27.42 -2.09 28.39
N VAL A 92 -26.33 -1.30 28.36
CA VAL A 92 -25.14 -1.55 29.18
C VAL A 92 -25.45 -1.42 30.67
N ALA A 93 -26.21 -0.41 31.08
CA ALA A 93 -26.63 -0.24 32.47
C ALA A 93 -27.53 -1.38 32.95
N TYR A 94 -28.47 -1.84 32.10
CA TYR A 94 -29.30 -3.00 32.40
C TYR A 94 -28.47 -4.27 32.55
N ILE A 95 -27.52 -4.52 31.65
CA ILE A 95 -26.61 -5.67 31.74
C ILE A 95 -25.78 -5.62 33.03
N ALA A 96 -25.25 -4.45 33.38
CA ALA A 96 -24.47 -4.27 34.59
C ALA A 96 -25.29 -4.44 35.89
N ALA A 97 -26.59 -4.16 35.85
CA ALA A 97 -27.49 -4.26 37.01
C ALA A 97 -28.24 -5.59 37.10
N SER A 98 -28.25 -6.41 36.05
CA SER A 98 -29.10 -7.60 35.96
C SER A 98 -28.41 -8.90 36.37
N ASP A 99 -27.13 -8.86 36.79
CA ASP A 99 -26.32 -10.05 37.12
C ASP A 99 -26.34 -11.14 36.01
N ILE A 100 -26.71 -10.78 34.78
CA ILE A 100 -26.79 -11.71 33.64
C ILE A 100 -25.40 -12.06 33.11
N ILE A 101 -24.38 -11.25 33.40
CA ILE A 101 -23.00 -11.45 32.96
C ILE A 101 -22.04 -11.40 34.17
N ASP A 102 -21.47 -12.56 34.51
CA ASP A 102 -20.36 -12.67 35.44
C ASP A 102 -19.06 -12.27 34.73
N PHE A 103 -18.48 -11.14 35.13
CA PHE A 103 -17.22 -10.61 34.56
C PHE A 103 -15.97 -11.32 35.09
N GLY A 104 -16.11 -12.47 35.77
CA GLY A 104 -15.01 -13.40 35.97
C GLY A 104 -13.95 -12.90 36.93
N ASN A 105 -14.34 -12.45 38.12
CA ASN A 105 -13.39 -12.35 39.23
C ASN A 105 -13.08 -13.77 39.71
N PRO A 106 -11.82 -14.24 39.66
CA PRO A 106 -11.49 -15.57 40.14
C PRO A 106 -11.73 -15.63 41.66
N PRO A 107 -12.27 -16.74 42.19
CA PRO A 107 -12.38 -16.91 43.64
C PRO A 107 -10.98 -16.92 44.28
N PRO A 108 -10.82 -16.43 45.52
CA PRO A 108 -9.53 -16.35 46.17
C PRO A 108 -8.91 -17.74 46.37
N MET A 109 -7.65 -17.91 45.92
CA MET A 109 -6.92 -19.18 46.03
C MET A 109 -6.60 -19.52 47.49
N LYS A 110 -6.84 -20.78 47.88
CA LYS A 110 -6.61 -21.25 49.25
C LYS A 110 -5.16 -21.69 49.54
N ASN A 111 -4.24 -21.64 48.57
CA ASN A 111 -2.80 -21.90 48.75
C ASN A 111 -2.00 -21.35 47.54
N PRO A 112 -0.99 -20.47 47.73
CA PRO A 112 -0.11 -20.04 46.66
C PRO A 112 1.04 -21.05 46.42
N PRO A 113 1.51 -21.26 45.18
CA PRO A 113 2.65 -22.15 44.93
C PRO A 113 3.99 -21.49 45.30
N SER A 114 4.79 -22.21 46.08
CA SER A 114 6.16 -21.87 46.44
C SER A 114 7.12 -22.14 45.27
N ARG A 115 7.86 -21.10 44.89
CA ARG A 115 8.97 -21.15 43.93
C ARG A 115 10.18 -21.84 44.54
N THR A 116 10.72 -22.86 43.88
CA THR A 116 12.11 -23.31 44.10
C THR A 116 12.67 -23.89 42.79
N GLU A 117 13.92 -23.53 42.49
CA GLU A 117 14.60 -23.60 41.19
C GLU A 117 15.39 -24.91 40.97
N GLN A 118 15.34 -25.43 39.73
CA GLN A 118 16.41 -26.01 38.84
C GLN A 118 17.36 -27.16 39.34
N PRO A 119 18.19 -27.87 38.50
CA PRO A 119 18.51 -27.71 37.05
C PRO A 119 18.61 -28.99 36.15
N VAL A 120 18.68 -28.72 34.83
CA VAL A 120 19.51 -29.31 33.72
C VAL A 120 19.69 -30.82 33.55
N ASN A 121 19.48 -31.31 32.31
CA ASN A 121 20.41 -32.23 31.63
C ASN A 121 20.39 -32.09 30.10
N THR A 122 21.59 -31.86 29.55
CA THR A 122 21.99 -31.80 28.15
C THR A 122 22.09 -33.21 27.57
N SER A 123 21.69 -33.44 26.31
CA SER A 123 22.40 -34.40 25.46
C SER A 123 22.27 -34.10 23.96
N THR A 124 23.44 -34.09 23.35
CA THR A 124 23.85 -34.01 21.95
C THR A 124 23.31 -35.14 21.08
N GLY A 125 22.93 -34.82 19.83
CA GLY A 125 22.56 -35.78 18.79
C GLY A 125 22.86 -35.29 17.36
N LYS A 126 24.14 -35.37 16.99
CA LYS A 126 24.75 -35.76 15.68
C LYS A 126 24.02 -35.43 14.36
N MET A 127 24.68 -34.60 13.54
CA MET A 127 24.49 -34.46 12.08
C MET A 127 25.08 -35.65 11.31
N VAL A 128 24.40 -36.06 10.23
CA VAL A 128 24.98 -36.77 9.06
C VAL A 128 24.29 -36.25 7.80
N GLY A 129 25.09 -35.91 6.78
CA GLY A 129 24.66 -35.19 5.57
C GLY A 129 24.37 -36.04 4.33
N GLY A 130 24.23 -35.32 3.21
CA GLY A 130 23.97 -35.81 1.83
C GLY A 130 22.56 -35.40 1.38
N VAL A 131 22.29 -34.81 0.22
CA VAL A 131 23.00 -34.71 -1.07
C VAL A 131 22.51 -33.43 -1.76
N ALA A 132 23.39 -32.71 -2.46
CA ALA A 132 23.03 -31.53 -3.25
C ALA A 132 22.18 -31.92 -4.48
N GLN A 133 21.00 -31.31 -4.61
CA GLN A 133 20.14 -31.36 -5.80
C GLN A 133 19.62 -29.94 -6.13
N PRO A 134 19.34 -29.63 -7.40
CA PRO A 134 19.66 -28.35 -8.03
C PRO A 134 18.64 -27.26 -7.72
N ALA A 135 19.14 -26.02 -7.59
CA ALA A 135 18.41 -24.75 -7.46
C ALA A 135 17.10 -24.83 -6.66
N ALA A 136 17.25 -24.92 -5.33
CA ALA A 136 16.17 -25.01 -4.37
C ALA A 136 15.14 -23.87 -4.53
N HIS A 137 13.93 -24.21 -4.95
CA HIS A 137 12.77 -23.40 -4.61
C HIS A 137 12.67 -23.34 -3.08
N PRO A 138 12.43 -22.16 -2.47
CA PRO A 138 12.33 -22.04 -1.03
C PRO A 138 11.29 -23.03 -0.51
N MET A 139 11.67 -23.84 0.47
CA MET A 139 10.81 -24.87 1.04
C MET A 139 9.69 -24.16 1.81
N ILE A 140 8.44 -24.37 1.38
CA ILE A 140 7.28 -23.70 1.96
C ILE A 140 6.68 -24.55 3.07
N PRO A 141 6.11 -23.93 4.11
CA PRO A 141 5.38 -24.67 5.13
C PRO A 141 4.10 -25.27 4.52
N GLU A 142 3.84 -26.55 4.80
CA GLU A 142 2.64 -27.26 4.32
C GLU A 142 1.35 -26.68 4.91
N MET A 143 1.42 -26.17 6.14
CA MET A 143 0.31 -25.57 6.86
C MET A 143 0.76 -24.32 7.60
N VAL A 144 -0.06 -23.27 7.54
CA VAL A 144 0.16 -22.02 8.29
C VAL A 144 -1.10 -21.60 9.05
N PRO A 145 -0.99 -21.13 10.30
CA PRO A 145 -2.14 -20.62 11.05
C PRO A 145 -2.81 -19.43 10.36
N TYR A 146 -2.01 -18.49 9.84
CA TYR A 146 -2.48 -17.28 9.16
C TYR A 146 -1.82 -17.13 7.79
N LEU A 147 -2.62 -17.22 6.72
CA LEU A 147 -2.21 -16.96 5.35
C LEU A 147 -2.70 -15.59 4.91
N LEU A 148 -1.79 -14.74 4.42
CA LEU A 148 -2.11 -13.42 3.87
C LEU A 148 -1.74 -13.39 2.38
N ILE A 149 -2.74 -13.29 1.51
CA ILE A 149 -2.54 -13.29 0.06
C ILE A 149 -2.36 -11.85 -0.41
N GLY A 150 -1.15 -11.53 -0.84
CA GLY A 150 -0.65 -10.20 -1.15
C GLY A 150 0.32 -9.69 -0.08
N ALA A 151 1.39 -9.01 -0.50
CA ALA A 151 2.42 -8.46 0.41
C ALA A 151 2.39 -6.91 0.44
N GLY A 152 1.19 -6.32 0.49
CA GLY A 152 0.99 -4.87 0.49
C GLY A 152 0.68 -4.27 1.88
N THR A 153 0.29 -3.00 1.89
CA THR A 153 -0.10 -2.26 3.12
C THR A 153 -1.18 -2.95 3.94
N ALA A 154 -2.17 -3.57 3.27
CA ALA A 154 -3.27 -4.25 3.96
C ALA A 154 -2.77 -5.47 4.74
N SER A 155 -1.94 -6.32 4.12
CA SER A 155 -1.32 -7.47 4.78
C SER A 155 -0.36 -7.05 5.88
N PHE A 156 0.39 -5.96 5.67
CA PHE A 156 1.26 -5.38 6.68
C PHE A 156 0.50 -4.99 7.96
N ALA A 157 -0.59 -4.25 7.81
CA ALA A 157 -1.45 -3.88 8.92
C ALA A 157 -2.08 -5.12 9.59
N ALA A 158 -2.50 -6.10 8.78
CA ALA A 158 -3.13 -7.32 9.27
C ALA A 158 -2.19 -8.18 10.12
N PHE A 159 -0.98 -8.50 9.66
CA PHE A 159 -0.06 -9.31 10.46
C PHE A 159 0.36 -8.59 11.74
N ARG A 160 0.50 -7.25 11.71
CA ARG A 160 0.79 -6.47 12.91
C ARG A 160 -0.32 -6.56 13.93
N ALA A 161 -1.58 -6.46 13.48
CA ALA A 161 -2.74 -6.62 14.35
C ALA A 161 -2.82 -8.06 14.92
N ILE A 162 -2.59 -9.06 14.08
CA ILE A 162 -2.55 -10.47 14.51
C ILE A 162 -1.48 -10.67 15.58
N ARG A 163 -0.24 -10.21 15.34
CA ARG A 163 0.88 -10.36 16.27
C ARG A 163 0.73 -9.55 17.56
N ALA A 164 0.01 -8.43 17.53
CA ALA A 164 -0.29 -7.65 18.72
C ALA A 164 -1.28 -8.38 19.67
N ILE A 165 -2.17 -9.18 19.10
CA ILE A 165 -3.15 -10.00 19.86
C ILE A 165 -2.55 -11.36 20.23
N ASP A 166 -1.79 -11.96 19.31
CA ASP A 166 -1.13 -13.26 19.45
C ASP A 166 0.38 -13.12 19.19
N PRO A 167 1.18 -12.91 20.26
CA PRO A 167 2.64 -12.80 20.19
C PRO A 167 3.36 -14.08 19.79
N THR A 168 2.65 -15.19 19.53
CA THR A 168 3.19 -16.47 19.04
C THR A 168 2.68 -16.85 17.63
N ALA A 169 1.84 -15.99 17.03
CA ALA A 169 1.31 -16.21 15.69
C ALA A 169 2.40 -16.44 14.63
N LYS A 170 2.23 -17.50 13.83
CA LYS A 170 2.98 -17.78 12.60
C LYS A 170 2.17 -17.27 11.40
N VAL A 171 2.69 -16.26 10.73
CA VAL A 171 2.00 -15.59 9.62
C VAL A 171 2.83 -15.70 8.35
N LEU A 172 2.22 -16.20 7.27
CA LEU A 172 2.83 -16.27 5.95
C LEU A 172 2.16 -15.29 5.01
N LEU A 173 2.94 -14.37 4.44
CA LEU A 173 2.52 -13.51 3.34
C LEU A 173 2.95 -14.16 2.03
N VAL A 174 2.07 -14.18 1.03
CA VAL A 174 2.42 -14.65 -0.33
C VAL A 174 2.26 -13.48 -1.29
N GLY A 175 3.33 -13.09 -1.99
CA GLY A 175 3.36 -11.91 -2.84
C GLY A 175 3.96 -12.18 -4.22
N GLU A 176 3.36 -11.57 -5.25
CA GLU A 176 3.84 -11.62 -6.64
C GLU A 176 5.10 -10.77 -6.88
N GLU A 177 5.47 -9.89 -5.94
CA GLU A 177 6.60 -8.96 -6.06
C GLU A 177 7.83 -9.49 -5.31
N ASP A 178 9.02 -9.20 -5.84
CA ASP A 178 10.33 -9.55 -5.25
C ASP A 178 10.77 -8.59 -4.12
N HIS A 179 9.81 -8.13 -3.31
CA HIS A 179 10.04 -7.10 -2.32
C HIS A 179 9.27 -7.38 -1.04
N ASN A 180 9.89 -7.08 0.12
CA ASN A 180 9.21 -7.04 1.40
C ASN A 180 8.10 -5.98 1.41
N PRO A 181 7.06 -6.10 2.27
CA PRO A 181 5.99 -5.11 2.33
C PRO A 181 6.49 -3.67 2.45
N TYR A 182 6.05 -2.81 1.54
CA TYR A 182 6.48 -1.41 1.44
C TYR A 182 5.31 -0.46 1.17
N MET A 183 5.54 0.83 1.44
CA MET A 183 4.59 1.90 1.17
C MET A 183 4.76 2.46 -0.25
N ARG A 184 3.65 2.54 -1.00
CA ARG A 184 3.63 3.04 -2.38
C ARG A 184 3.68 4.56 -2.56
N PRO A 185 3.13 5.42 -1.66
CA PRO A 185 3.08 6.86 -1.90
C PRO A 185 4.42 7.55 -2.25
N PRO A 186 5.58 7.18 -1.65
CA PRO A 186 6.86 7.77 -2.01
C PRO A 186 7.30 7.48 -3.45
N LEU A 187 6.79 6.42 -4.10
CA LEU A 187 7.16 6.02 -5.46
C LEU A 187 6.82 7.10 -6.51
N SER A 188 5.82 7.95 -6.27
CA SER A 188 5.46 9.06 -7.17
C SER A 188 5.84 10.44 -6.62
N LYS A 189 6.51 10.49 -5.46
CA LYS A 189 6.79 11.73 -4.72
C LYS A 189 8.27 11.85 -4.33
N GLU A 190 8.60 11.65 -3.05
CA GLU A 190 9.88 12.00 -2.45
C GLU A 190 11.06 11.26 -3.09
N LEU A 191 10.86 10.03 -3.56
CA LEU A 191 11.92 9.26 -4.22
C LEU A 191 12.44 9.94 -5.50
N TRP A 192 11.63 10.74 -6.18
CA TRP A 192 12.06 11.44 -7.40
C TRP A 192 12.99 12.62 -7.13
N LEU A 193 13.02 13.11 -5.88
CA LEU A 193 13.82 14.26 -5.46
C LEU A 193 15.27 13.87 -5.13
N VAL A 194 15.51 12.58 -4.87
CA VAL A 194 16.81 12.01 -4.50
C VAL A 194 17.43 11.30 -5.71
N ASP A 195 18.71 11.57 -5.99
CA ASP A 195 19.35 11.10 -7.22
C ASP A 195 19.67 9.59 -7.20
N ASP A 196 19.98 8.99 -6.06
CA ASP A 196 20.28 7.55 -5.92
C ASP A 196 19.12 6.72 -5.33
N ALA A 197 17.90 7.26 -5.35
CA ALA A 197 16.71 6.62 -4.78
C ALA A 197 16.42 5.21 -5.33
N ALA A 198 16.70 4.98 -6.62
CA ALA A 198 16.45 3.69 -7.27
C ALA A 198 17.30 2.53 -6.72
N LYS A 199 18.47 2.83 -6.12
CA LYS A 199 19.37 1.80 -5.55
C LYS A 199 18.92 1.38 -4.16
N ASN A 200 18.70 2.36 -3.28
CA ASN A 200 18.54 2.10 -1.85
C ASN A 200 17.06 2.16 -1.39
N LEU A 201 16.16 2.64 -2.24
CA LEU A 201 14.73 2.80 -1.94
C LEU A 201 14.49 3.56 -0.62
N ARG A 202 15.37 4.54 -0.37
CA ARG A 202 15.32 5.46 0.76
C ARG A 202 15.05 6.87 0.24
N PHE A 203 14.27 7.63 0.99
CA PHE A 203 13.88 8.99 0.65
C PHE A 203 13.99 9.91 1.86
N LYS A 204 14.16 11.20 1.60
CA LYS A 204 14.04 12.24 2.63
C LYS A 204 12.62 12.76 2.62
N GLN A 205 11.98 12.76 3.78
CA GLN A 205 10.70 13.39 3.98
C GLN A 205 10.83 14.92 3.86
N TRP A 206 9.70 15.63 3.76
CA TRP A 206 9.67 17.09 3.72
C TRP A 206 10.27 17.77 4.96
N ASN A 207 10.29 17.07 6.10
CA ASN A 207 10.96 17.50 7.33
C ASN A 207 12.48 17.22 7.35
N GLY A 208 13.05 16.69 6.27
CA GLY A 208 14.47 16.34 6.13
C GLY A 208 14.86 14.96 6.67
N LYS A 209 13.99 14.26 7.42
CA LYS A 209 14.29 12.94 7.98
C LYS A 209 14.30 11.86 6.89
N GLU A 210 15.32 11.03 6.90
CA GLU A 210 15.41 9.89 5.99
C GLU A 210 14.53 8.72 6.44
N ARG A 211 13.91 8.02 5.48
CA ARG A 211 13.07 6.85 5.71
C ARG A 211 13.23 5.83 4.57
N SER A 212 13.14 4.55 4.91
CA SER A 212 12.95 3.46 3.94
C SER A 212 11.51 3.43 3.44
N ILE A 213 11.28 2.98 2.20
CA ILE A 213 9.92 2.66 1.74
C ILE A 213 9.37 1.40 2.41
N PHE A 214 10.23 0.49 2.85
CA PHE A 214 9.83 -0.75 3.52
C PHE A 214 9.22 -0.42 4.87
N PHE A 215 8.17 -1.15 5.24
CA PHE A 215 7.50 -0.89 6.50
C PHE A 215 8.34 -1.29 7.72
N GLU A 216 9.12 -2.36 7.59
CA GLU A 216 10.02 -2.90 8.62
C GLU A 216 11.38 -3.24 8.02
N HIS A 217 12.36 -3.48 8.88
CA HIS A 217 13.69 -3.98 8.48
C HIS A 217 13.61 -5.43 8.00
N GLU A 218 14.57 -5.86 7.18
CA GLU A 218 14.60 -7.23 6.63
C GLU A 218 14.69 -8.28 7.74
N ASP A 219 15.48 -8.01 8.79
CA ASP A 219 15.65 -8.89 9.95
C ASP A 219 14.36 -9.15 10.76
N PHE A 220 13.31 -8.35 10.54
CA PHE A 220 12.01 -8.58 11.17
C PHE A 220 11.36 -9.87 10.64
N TYR A 221 11.57 -10.18 9.36
CA TYR A 221 10.97 -11.33 8.69
C TYR A 221 11.87 -12.55 8.82
N CYS A 222 11.30 -13.72 9.13
CA CYS A 222 12.03 -14.97 9.00
C CYS A 222 11.84 -15.57 7.61
N ARG A 223 12.72 -16.52 7.28
CA ARG A 223 12.57 -17.30 6.07
C ARG A 223 11.31 -18.19 6.15
N PRO A 224 10.61 -18.45 5.04
CA PRO A 224 9.44 -19.33 5.03
C PRO A 224 9.71 -20.72 5.61
N GLU A 225 10.89 -21.28 5.39
CA GLU A 225 11.33 -22.59 5.87
C GLU A 225 11.41 -22.66 7.41
N GLU A 226 11.78 -21.54 8.02
CA GLU A 226 12.01 -21.45 9.46
C GLU A 226 10.70 -21.16 10.22
N LEU A 227 9.64 -20.74 9.52
CA LEU A 227 8.41 -20.26 10.15
C LEU A 227 7.77 -21.30 11.08
N ASP A 228 7.82 -22.58 10.72
CA ASP A 228 7.22 -23.65 11.53
C ASP A 228 8.11 -24.09 12.70
N ALA A 229 9.43 -24.00 12.57
CA ALA A 229 10.36 -24.39 13.62
C ALA A 229 10.48 -23.35 14.75
N ARG A 230 10.05 -22.11 14.52
CA ARG A 230 10.18 -21.02 15.52
C ARG A 230 9.16 -21.13 16.65
N GLU A 231 9.66 -21.21 17.88
CA GLU A 231 8.84 -21.24 19.11
C GLU A 231 8.07 -19.93 19.34
N ASN A 232 8.69 -18.78 19.09
CA ASN A 232 8.09 -17.45 19.31
C ASN A 232 7.22 -16.96 18.13
N GLY A 233 6.87 -17.87 17.20
CA GLY A 233 6.23 -17.54 15.94
C GLY A 233 7.08 -16.61 15.07
N GLY A 234 6.42 -15.94 14.13
CA GLY A 234 7.11 -15.07 13.18
C GLY A 234 6.24 -14.67 12.00
N VAL A 235 6.82 -13.80 11.18
CA VAL A 235 6.23 -13.38 9.90
C VAL A 235 7.22 -13.74 8.81
N ALA A 236 6.77 -14.50 7.82
CA ALA A 236 7.55 -14.81 6.63
C ALA A 236 6.87 -14.26 5.38
N VAL A 237 7.67 -13.94 4.37
CA VAL A 237 7.18 -13.47 3.06
C VAL A 237 7.69 -14.41 1.98
N LEU A 238 6.76 -14.98 1.23
CA LEU A 238 7.05 -15.76 0.03
C LEU A 238 6.97 -14.82 -1.18
N HIS A 239 8.12 -14.45 -1.70
CA HIS A 239 8.28 -13.58 -2.87
C HIS A 239 8.09 -14.32 -4.19
N ASN A 240 7.85 -13.58 -5.27
CA ASN A 240 7.71 -14.09 -6.63
C ASN A 240 6.75 -15.29 -6.75
N CYS A 241 5.69 -15.29 -5.93
CA CYS A 241 4.73 -16.38 -5.90
C CYS A 241 3.31 -15.81 -5.98
N ARG A 242 2.55 -16.31 -6.95
CA ARG A 242 1.13 -16.00 -7.12
C ARG A 242 0.26 -17.12 -6.57
N VAL A 243 -0.74 -16.76 -5.77
CA VAL A 243 -1.87 -17.66 -5.48
C VAL A 243 -2.86 -17.60 -6.65
N THR A 244 -3.14 -18.73 -7.28
CA THR A 244 -4.03 -18.84 -8.45
C THR A 244 -5.43 -19.26 -8.07
N ARG A 245 -5.57 -20.06 -7.01
CA ARG A 245 -6.86 -20.57 -6.53
C ARG A 245 -6.88 -20.68 -5.01
N ILE A 246 -8.06 -20.47 -4.43
CA ILE A 246 -8.35 -20.73 -3.02
C ILE A 246 -9.52 -21.70 -2.97
N ASP A 247 -9.40 -22.72 -2.13
CA ASP A 247 -10.44 -23.67 -1.80
C ASP A 247 -10.82 -23.47 -0.34
N ALA A 248 -11.98 -22.86 -0.12
CA ALA A 248 -12.44 -22.50 1.22
C ALA A 248 -12.87 -23.72 2.03
N ASP A 249 -13.41 -24.75 1.36
CA ASP A 249 -13.91 -25.97 2.02
C ASP A 249 -12.74 -26.84 2.49
N LEU A 250 -11.70 -26.97 1.66
CA LEU A 250 -10.46 -27.68 2.02
C LEU A 250 -9.47 -26.83 2.82
N GLN A 251 -9.74 -25.53 2.97
CA GLN A 251 -8.84 -24.53 3.54
C GLN A 251 -7.43 -24.57 2.93
N LYS A 252 -7.38 -24.54 1.60
CA LYS A 252 -6.15 -24.66 0.80
C LYS A 252 -6.00 -23.50 -0.18
N ALA A 253 -4.78 -23.01 -0.31
CA ALA A 253 -4.37 -22.09 -1.37
C ALA A 253 -3.43 -22.79 -2.34
N PHE A 254 -3.60 -22.55 -3.64
CA PHE A 254 -2.83 -23.16 -4.71
C PHE A 254 -1.96 -22.08 -5.36
N LEU A 255 -0.68 -22.35 -5.47
CA LEU A 255 0.31 -21.47 -6.09
C LEU A 255 0.41 -21.72 -7.59
N GLU A 256 1.00 -20.78 -8.32
CA GLU A 256 1.19 -20.90 -9.78
C GLU A 256 2.18 -21.99 -10.20
N ASP A 257 3.09 -22.37 -9.29
CA ASP A 257 4.05 -23.47 -9.48
C ASP A 257 3.48 -24.85 -9.12
N GLY A 258 2.19 -24.92 -8.79
CA GLY A 258 1.49 -26.16 -8.43
C GLY A 258 1.60 -26.54 -6.95
N ARG A 259 2.37 -25.80 -6.14
CA ARG A 259 2.43 -26.06 -4.69
C ARG A 259 1.13 -25.68 -3.99
N GLU A 260 0.87 -26.33 -2.87
CA GLU A 260 -0.32 -26.13 -2.04
C GLU A 260 0.06 -25.68 -0.63
N ILE A 261 -0.73 -24.77 -0.05
CA ILE A 261 -0.58 -24.31 1.33
C ILE A 261 -1.92 -24.48 2.04
N ARG A 262 -1.95 -25.26 3.13
CA ARG A 262 -3.11 -25.32 4.02
C ARG A 262 -3.09 -24.12 4.97
N TYR A 263 -4.25 -23.56 5.26
CA TYR A 263 -4.35 -22.40 6.16
C TYR A 263 -5.40 -22.57 7.24
N GLY A 264 -5.17 -21.97 8.42
CA GLY A 264 -6.19 -21.83 9.46
C GLY A 264 -7.16 -20.69 9.14
N LYS A 265 -6.61 -19.48 8.98
CA LYS A 265 -7.34 -18.27 8.56
C LYS A 265 -6.64 -17.64 7.36
N CYS A 266 -7.42 -17.15 6.40
CA CYS A 266 -6.90 -16.53 5.18
C CYS A 266 -7.42 -15.10 5.02
N LEU A 267 -6.53 -14.16 4.69
CA LEU A 267 -6.86 -12.81 4.25
C LEU A 267 -6.53 -12.66 2.76
N ILE A 268 -7.50 -12.14 1.99
CA ILE A 268 -7.24 -11.71 0.61
C ILE A 268 -6.95 -10.21 0.61
N ALA A 269 -5.71 -9.86 0.29
CA ALA A 269 -5.17 -8.51 0.31
C ALA A 269 -4.34 -8.22 -0.96
N THR A 270 -4.78 -8.75 -2.11
CA THR A 270 -4.11 -8.66 -3.41
C THR A 270 -4.05 -7.25 -3.99
N GLY A 271 -4.80 -6.31 -3.42
CA GLY A 271 -4.92 -4.95 -3.95
C GLY A 271 -5.54 -4.96 -5.35
N GLY A 272 -4.99 -4.14 -6.25
CA GLY A 272 -5.47 -4.01 -7.63
C GLY A 272 -4.32 -3.89 -8.62
N ARG A 273 -4.61 -4.19 -9.88
CA ARG A 273 -3.68 -4.03 -11.01
C ARG A 273 -3.96 -2.74 -11.79
N PRO A 274 -2.94 -2.10 -12.37
CA PRO A 274 -3.16 -0.96 -13.25
C PRO A 274 -3.97 -1.40 -14.47
N LYS A 275 -4.94 -0.59 -14.88
CA LYS A 275 -5.71 -0.84 -16.11
C LYS A 275 -4.90 -0.36 -17.31
N ASN A 276 -4.71 -1.23 -18.30
CA ASN A 276 -4.18 -0.83 -19.60
C ASN A 276 -5.29 -0.24 -20.48
N LEU A 277 -4.93 0.58 -21.47
CA LEU A 277 -5.89 1.08 -22.46
C LEU A 277 -5.95 0.12 -23.64
N SER A 278 -7.16 -0.12 -24.15
CA SER A 278 -7.40 -1.06 -25.26
C SER A 278 -6.61 -0.73 -26.53
N ILE A 279 -6.30 0.55 -26.77
CA ILE A 279 -5.47 0.98 -27.89
C ILE A 279 -4.02 0.46 -27.79
N PHE A 280 -3.49 0.33 -26.57
CA PHE A 280 -2.15 -0.19 -26.33
C PHE A 280 -2.15 -1.72 -26.24
N GLU A 281 -3.22 -2.33 -25.74
CA GLU A 281 -3.38 -3.81 -25.75
C GLU A 281 -3.39 -4.37 -27.18
N LYS A 282 -3.99 -3.65 -28.14
CA LYS A 282 -3.99 -4.02 -29.56
C LYS A 282 -2.65 -3.81 -30.27
N LYS A 283 -1.66 -3.23 -29.59
CA LYS A 283 -0.35 -2.84 -30.16
C LYS A 283 0.80 -3.36 -29.29
N PRO A 284 1.05 -4.68 -29.27
CA PRO A 284 2.06 -5.30 -28.41
C PRO A 284 3.49 -4.80 -28.70
N GLU A 285 3.76 -4.28 -29.91
CA GLU A 285 5.05 -3.69 -30.27
C GLU A 285 5.43 -2.48 -29.40
N LEU A 286 4.42 -1.78 -28.87
CA LEU A 286 4.57 -0.63 -27.98
C LEU A 286 4.79 -1.03 -26.52
N ALA A 287 4.61 -2.30 -26.14
CA ALA A 287 4.69 -2.75 -24.75
C ALA A 287 6.05 -2.40 -24.11
N ARG A 288 7.15 -2.48 -24.88
CA ARG A 288 8.51 -2.10 -24.41
C ARG A 288 8.65 -0.62 -24.05
N HIS A 289 7.79 0.22 -24.60
CA HIS A 289 7.74 1.67 -24.37
C HIS A 289 6.64 2.04 -23.38
N LEU A 290 5.94 1.04 -22.84
CA LEU A 290 4.77 1.17 -22.02
C LEU A 290 5.10 0.89 -20.55
N THR A 291 5.00 1.90 -19.68
CA THR A 291 5.06 1.66 -18.23
C THR A 291 3.66 1.77 -17.64
N LEU A 292 3.23 0.76 -16.88
CA LEU A 292 2.04 0.82 -16.03
C LEU A 292 2.49 1.05 -14.58
N PHE A 293 2.50 2.30 -14.14
CA PHE A 293 3.17 2.68 -12.90
C PHE A 293 2.45 2.20 -11.64
N ARG A 294 3.11 1.38 -10.81
CA ARG A 294 2.54 0.87 -9.54
C ARG A 294 3.55 0.36 -8.52
N GLY A 295 4.50 -0.45 -8.94
CA GLY A 295 5.48 -1.11 -8.06
C GLY A 295 6.85 -0.46 -8.05
N VAL A 296 7.73 -0.99 -7.20
CA VAL A 296 9.15 -0.58 -7.11
C VAL A 296 9.87 -0.78 -8.45
N ASP A 297 9.62 -1.89 -9.14
CA ASP A 297 10.28 -2.17 -10.41
C ASP A 297 9.90 -1.17 -11.50
N ASN A 298 8.64 -0.70 -11.48
CA ASN A 298 8.15 0.35 -12.38
C ASN A 298 8.79 1.70 -12.05
N PHE A 299 9.05 1.97 -10.76
CA PHE A 299 9.80 3.16 -10.34
C PHE A 299 11.25 3.09 -10.82
N LYS A 300 11.95 1.98 -10.61
CA LYS A 300 13.35 1.79 -11.06
C LYS A 300 13.47 1.93 -12.58
N SER A 301 12.58 1.27 -13.34
CA SER A 301 12.59 1.33 -14.80
C SER A 301 12.26 2.74 -15.31
N LEU A 302 11.28 3.43 -14.72
CA LEU A 302 10.93 4.80 -15.11
C LEU A 302 12.03 5.81 -14.71
N ASP A 303 12.70 5.63 -13.57
CA ASP A 303 13.86 6.43 -13.14
C ASP A 303 14.96 6.37 -14.21
N GLU A 304 15.31 5.17 -14.66
CA GLU A 304 16.32 4.94 -15.70
C GLU A 304 15.88 5.54 -17.06
N ILE A 305 14.63 5.30 -17.47
CA ILE A 305 14.05 5.85 -18.70
C ILE A 305 14.09 7.38 -18.66
N SER A 306 13.80 8.01 -17.51
CA SER A 306 13.80 9.46 -17.35
C SER A 306 15.17 10.10 -17.56
N ARG A 307 16.26 9.37 -17.30
CA ARG A 307 17.63 9.85 -17.51
C ARG A 307 18.07 9.76 -18.95
N LYS A 308 17.57 8.76 -19.68
CA LYS A 308 17.97 8.49 -21.07
C LYS A 308 17.04 9.18 -22.08
N SER A 309 15.76 9.32 -21.77
CA SER A 309 14.76 9.74 -22.75
C SER A 309 14.65 11.25 -22.86
N LYS A 310 14.47 11.75 -24.10
CA LYS A 310 14.25 13.18 -24.35
C LYS A 310 12.79 13.61 -24.12
N SER A 311 11.85 12.66 -24.24
CA SER A 311 10.42 12.91 -24.12
C SER A 311 9.74 11.73 -23.44
N ILE A 312 8.83 12.03 -22.51
CA ILE A 312 7.96 11.06 -21.85
C ILE A 312 6.54 11.62 -21.90
N ALA A 313 5.59 10.82 -22.38
CA ALA A 313 4.18 11.16 -22.38
C ALA A 313 3.45 10.42 -21.25
N ILE A 314 2.67 11.16 -20.46
CA ILE A 314 1.84 10.62 -19.38
C ILE A 314 0.40 10.62 -19.85
N VAL A 315 -0.22 9.45 -19.93
CA VAL A 315 -1.64 9.34 -20.31
C VAL A 315 -2.48 9.16 -19.04
N GLY A 316 -3.13 10.24 -18.61
CA GLY A 316 -4.13 10.23 -17.52
C GLY A 316 -3.92 11.34 -16.49
N GLY A 317 -4.93 12.20 -16.30
CA GLY A 317 -4.86 13.39 -15.43
C GLY A 317 -5.29 13.19 -13.97
N GLY A 318 -5.27 11.96 -13.46
CA GLY A 318 -5.52 11.70 -12.03
C GLY A 318 -4.34 12.11 -11.14
N PHE A 319 -4.53 12.08 -9.82
CA PHE A 319 -3.51 12.47 -8.83
C PHE A 319 -2.13 11.87 -9.10
N LEU A 320 -2.05 10.55 -9.29
CA LEU A 320 -0.78 9.85 -9.58
C LEU A 320 -0.05 10.42 -10.81
N GLY A 321 -0.78 10.90 -11.80
CA GLY A 321 -0.22 11.33 -13.09
C GLY A 321 0.24 12.75 -13.03
N SER A 322 -0.50 13.59 -12.34
CA SER A 322 -0.07 14.93 -11.97
C SER A 322 1.18 14.89 -11.08
N GLU A 323 1.23 13.98 -10.11
CA GLU A 323 2.43 13.75 -9.27
C GLU A 323 3.63 13.35 -10.13
N LEU A 324 3.46 12.35 -11.01
CA LEU A 324 4.53 11.88 -11.91
C LEU A 324 4.93 12.94 -12.95
N ALA A 325 3.99 13.76 -13.44
CA ALA A 325 4.26 14.88 -14.33
C ALA A 325 5.17 15.91 -13.65
N CYS A 326 4.84 16.28 -12.41
CA CYS A 326 5.66 17.19 -11.59
C CYS A 326 7.03 16.59 -11.30
N ALA A 327 7.09 15.31 -10.91
CA ALA A 327 8.33 14.61 -10.59
C ALA A 327 9.29 14.52 -11.80
N LEU A 328 8.79 14.05 -12.94
CA LEU A 328 9.56 13.93 -14.18
C LEU A 328 9.95 15.31 -14.74
N GLY A 329 9.05 16.30 -14.64
CA GLY A 329 9.31 17.67 -15.04
C GLY A 329 10.39 18.36 -14.17
N ASN A 330 10.46 18.03 -12.88
CA ASN A 330 11.53 18.53 -12.01
C ASN A 330 12.88 17.86 -12.34
N ARG A 331 12.85 16.55 -12.62
CA ARG A 331 14.04 15.79 -12.98
C ARG A 331 14.66 16.24 -14.31
N SER A 332 13.86 16.53 -15.32
CA SER A 332 14.36 17.02 -16.61
C SER A 332 15.09 18.38 -16.50
N LYS A 333 14.69 19.23 -15.54
CA LYS A 333 15.39 20.51 -15.26
C LYS A 333 16.78 20.30 -14.66
N LYS A 334 16.96 19.28 -13.81
CA LYS A 334 18.27 18.93 -13.23
C LYS A 334 19.22 18.36 -14.30
N ILE A 335 18.69 17.65 -15.29
CA ILE A 335 19.44 17.06 -16.40
C ILE A 335 19.51 18.08 -17.55
N LYS A 336 20.20 19.22 -17.35
CA LYS A 336 20.50 20.10 -18.49
C LYS A 336 21.61 19.48 -19.34
N PRO A 337 21.48 19.48 -20.69
CA PRO A 337 22.59 19.21 -21.58
C PRO A 337 23.54 20.41 -21.49
N ASN A 338 24.82 20.15 -21.18
CA ASN A 338 25.93 21.10 -21.02
C ASN A 338 26.14 21.65 -19.60
N GLY A 339 26.80 20.84 -18.76
CA GLY A 339 28.13 21.17 -18.22
C GLY A 339 28.36 22.48 -17.44
N ILE A 340 27.34 23.17 -16.92
CA ILE A 340 27.56 24.28 -15.99
C ILE A 340 26.79 23.99 -14.70
N PRO A 341 27.48 23.63 -13.60
CA PRO A 341 26.86 23.59 -12.29
C PRO A 341 26.35 24.98 -11.93
N ASN A 342 25.16 25.07 -11.35
CA ASN A 342 24.71 26.31 -10.73
C ASN A 342 25.71 26.68 -9.61
N LEU A 343 26.52 27.72 -9.83
CA LEU A 343 27.20 28.46 -8.76
C LEU A 343 26.17 29.40 -8.09
N PRO A 344 26.40 29.74 -6.80
CA PRO A 344 25.37 30.00 -5.78
C PRO A 344 24.39 31.14 -6.08
#